data_AF-A0A0A2TKS1-F1
#
_entry.id   AF-A0A0A2TKS1-F1
#
_cell.length_a   1.000
_cell.length_b   1.000
_cell.length_c   1.000
_cell.angle_alpha   90.00
_cell.angle_beta   90.00
_cell.angle_gamma   90.00
#
_symmetry.space_group_name_H-M   'P 1'
#
loop_
_entity.id
_entity.type
_entity.pdbx_description
1 polymer ?
#
loop_
_entity_poly.entity_id
_entity_poly.type
_entity_poly.pdbx_seq_one_letter_code
_entity_poly.pdbx_strand_id
1 'polypeptide(L)'
;MKNEIKIYEQGLEEYSKTSIILGNFLMLLWIVLGAVACWFLYPLAAWIYLFFAIIMVFVFLRKLVCTDCYYYDKWCCTGWGKLSALF
;
A
#
# COMPACT_ATOMS: atom_id res chain seq x y z
N MET A 1 39.73 -10.45 8.89
CA MET A 1 38.36 -10.59 8.37
C MET A 1 37.50 -9.56 9.07
N LYS A 2 36.98 -8.58 8.32
CA LYS A 2 36.09 -7.56 8.85
C LYS A 2 34.74 -8.24 9.09
N ASN A 3 34.31 -8.33 10.34
CA ASN A 3 32.97 -8.81 10.68
C ASN A 3 31.97 -7.74 10.23
N GLU A 4 31.54 -7.84 8.97
CA GLU A 4 30.39 -7.11 8.44
C GLU A 4 29.18 -7.54 9.28
N ILE A 5 28.73 -6.66 10.19
CA ILE A 5 27.49 -6.87 10.94
C ILE A 5 26.38 -6.87 9.88
N LYS A 6 25.78 -8.04 9.61
CA LYS A 6 24.59 -8.13 8.76
C LYS A 6 23.44 -7.43 9.48
N ILE A 7 23.13 -6.19 9.10
CA ILE A 7 22.13 -5.34 9.77
C ILE A 7 20.69 -5.82 9.51
N TYR A 8 20.47 -6.76 8.59
CA TYR A 8 19.11 -7.18 8.19
C TYR A 8 19.08 -8.60 7.62
N GLU A 9 18.93 -9.60 8.48
CA GLU A 9 18.48 -10.95 8.06
C GLU A 9 17.11 -11.33 8.64
N GLN A 10 16.48 -10.45 9.45
CA GLN A 10 15.22 -10.75 10.16
C GLN A 10 13.97 -10.10 9.52
N GLY A 11 14.01 -9.81 8.23
CA GLY A 11 12.82 -9.36 7.49
C GLY A 11 12.05 -10.57 6.95
N LEU A 12 10.73 -10.57 7.05
CA LEU A 12 9.89 -11.55 6.35
C LEU A 12 10.11 -11.34 4.84
N GLU A 13 10.62 -12.35 4.13
CA GLU A 13 10.80 -12.30 2.68
C GLU A 13 9.45 -12.28 1.94
N GLU A 14 8.46 -13.00 2.48
CA GLU A 14 7.09 -13.04 1.96
C GLU A 14 6.06 -12.92 3.09
N TYR A 15 5.04 -12.11 2.86
CA TYR A 15 3.91 -11.97 3.78
C TYR A 15 2.81 -13.00 3.50
N SER A 16 2.10 -13.41 4.55
CA SER A 16 0.96 -14.32 4.40
C SER A 16 -0.18 -13.66 3.62
N LYS A 17 -0.85 -14.44 2.75
CA LYS A 17 -1.98 -13.95 1.94
C LYS A 17 -3.13 -13.42 2.80
N THR A 18 -3.34 -13.99 3.99
CA THR A 18 -4.35 -13.53 4.95
C THR A 18 -4.04 -12.11 5.44
N SER A 19 -2.78 -11.83 5.77
CA SER A 19 -2.36 -10.48 6.18
C SER A 19 -2.57 -9.47 5.05
N ILE A 20 -2.30 -9.89 3.81
CA ILE A 20 -2.47 -9.06 2.61
C ILE A 20 -3.93 -8.69 2.40
N ILE A 21 -4.83 -9.68 2.46
CA ILE A 21 -6.28 -9.45 2.29
C ILE A 21 -6.80 -8.54 3.40
N LEU A 22 -6.44 -8.82 4.65
CA LEU A 22 -6.86 -8.03 5.81
C LEU A 22 -6.35 -6.58 5.72
N GLY A 23 -5.07 -6.39 5.35
CA GLY A 23 -4.48 -5.07 5.22
C GLY A 23 -5.17 -4.21 4.15
N ASN A 24 -5.45 -4.79 2.97
CA ASN A 24 -6.18 -4.09 1.92
C ASN A 24 -7.63 -3.78 2.32
N PHE A 25 -8.30 -4.71 3.01
CA PHE A 25 -9.65 -4.49 3.51
C PHE A 25 -9.71 -3.33 4.51
N LEU A 26 -8.80 -3.31 5.50
CA LEU A 26 -8.71 -2.23 6.48
C LEU A 26 -8.39 -0.89 5.82
N MET A 27 -7.51 -0.87 4.82
CA MET A 27 -7.20 0.34 4.07
C MET A 27 -8.43 0.86 3.30
N LEU A 28 -9.15 -0.01 2.60
CA LEU A 28 -10.36 0.37 1.88
C LEU A 28 -11.43 0.90 2.84
N LEU A 29 -11.63 0.21 3.97
CA LEU A 29 -12.54 0.63 5.02
C LEU A 29 -12.17 2.02 5.54
N TRP A 30 -10.88 2.28 5.78
CA TRP A 30 -10.40 3.59 6.23
C TRP A 30 -10.69 4.71 5.22
N ILE A 31 -10.45 4.46 3.93
CA ILE A 31 -10.76 5.42 2.84
C ILE A 31 -12.27 5.68 2.77
N VAL A 32 -13.10 4.64 2.86
CA VAL A 32 -14.57 4.78 2.84
C VAL A 32 -15.05 5.60 4.04
N LEU A 33 -14.54 5.34 5.25
CA LEU A 33 -14.89 6.12 6.43
C LEU A 33 -14.49 7.60 6.28
N GLY A 34 -13.31 7.87 5.73
CA GLY A 34 -12.87 9.23 5.40
C GLY A 34 -13.79 9.93 4.41
N ALA A 35 -14.18 9.23 3.34
CA ALA A 35 -15.11 9.76 2.34
C ALA A 35 -16.51 10.04 2.92
N VAL A 36 -17.03 9.13 3.77
CA VAL A 36 -18.31 9.32 4.47
C VAL A 36 -18.24 10.53 5.41
N ALA A 37 -17.15 10.69 6.17
CA ALA A 37 -16.94 11.87 7.01
C ALA A 37 -16.91 13.16 6.19
N CYS A 38 -16.21 13.18 5.06
CA CYS A 38 -16.21 14.31 4.14
C CYS A 38 -17.61 14.58 3.56
N TRP A 39 -18.41 13.54 3.29
CA TRP A 39 -19.75 13.67 2.72
C TRP A 39 -20.71 14.38 3.69
N PHE A 40 -20.61 14.08 5.00
CA PHE A 40 -21.40 14.75 6.04
C PHE A 40 -21.08 16.24 6.17
N LEU A 41 -19.86 16.67 5.82
CA LEU A 41 -19.46 18.07 5.86
C LEU A 41 -19.78 18.79 4.54
N TYR A 42 -19.30 18.25 3.42
CA TYR A 42 -19.52 18.82 2.09
C TYR A 42 -19.37 17.74 1.00
N PRO A 43 -20.44 17.40 0.25
CA PRO A 43 -20.40 16.32 -0.73
C PRO A 43 -19.31 16.45 -1.80
N LEU A 44 -18.98 17.67 -2.24
CA LEU A 44 -17.88 17.88 -3.21
C LEU A 44 -16.52 17.52 -2.62
N ALA A 45 -16.31 17.77 -1.32
CA ALA A 45 -15.06 17.42 -0.65
C ALA A 45 -14.85 15.90 -0.61
N ALA A 46 -15.93 15.12 -0.44
CA ALA A 46 -15.86 13.67 -0.50
C ALA A 46 -15.40 13.16 -1.88
N TRP A 47 -15.90 13.75 -2.97
CA TRP A 47 -15.47 13.41 -4.32
C TRP A 47 -13.99 13.74 -4.56
N ILE A 48 -13.55 14.93 -4.14
CA ILE A 48 -12.14 15.34 -4.23
C ILE A 48 -11.25 14.39 -3.43
N TYR A 49 -11.66 14.05 -2.21
CA TYR A 49 -10.94 13.11 -1.34
C TYR A 49 -10.82 11.72 -1.98
N LEU A 50 -11.91 11.16 -2.51
CA LEU A 50 -11.90 9.85 -3.16
C LEU A 50 -11.01 9.84 -4.40
N PHE A 51 -11.13 10.85 -5.26
CA PHE A 51 -10.31 10.97 -6.46
C PHE A 51 -8.82 11.05 -6.10
N PHE A 52 -8.48 11.87 -5.11
CA PHE A 52 -7.11 12.00 -4.62
C PHE A 52 -6.59 10.68 -4.03
N ALA A 53 -7.38 9.98 -3.22
CA ALA A 53 -7.00 8.70 -2.63
C ALA A 53 -6.71 7.65 -3.71
N ILE A 54 -7.54 7.56 -4.76
CA ILE A 54 -7.32 6.66 -5.89
C ILE A 54 -6.00 6.99 -6.60
N ILE A 55 -5.73 8.26 -6.89
CA ILE A 55 -4.48 8.67 -7.53
C ILE A 55 -3.27 8.30 -6.67
N MET A 56 -3.32 8.58 -5.36
CA MET A 56 -2.22 8.27 -4.45
C MET A 56 -1.91 6.78 -4.39
N VAL A 57 -2.95 5.94 -4.33
CA VAL A 57 -2.78 4.48 -4.26
C VAL A 57 -2.29 3.91 -5.58
N PHE A 58 -2.97 4.23 -6.69
CA PHE A 58 -2.72 3.56 -7.98
C PHE A 58 -1.58 4.16 -8.80
N VAL A 59 -1.29 5.45 -8.64
CA VAL A 59 -0.21 6.11 -9.40
C VAL A 59 1.02 6.23 -8.53
N PHE A 60 0.95 6.99 -7.44
CA PHE A 60 2.15 7.28 -6.65
C PHE A 60 2.69 6.02 -5.99
N LEU A 61 1.85 5.28 -5.26
CA LEU A 61 2.35 4.13 -4.53
C LEU A 61 2.76 3.00 -5.47
N ARG A 62 1.91 2.62 -6.44
CA ARG A 62 2.23 1.50 -7.34
C ARG A 62 3.32 1.79 -8.37
N LYS A 63 3.35 2.99 -8.98
CA LYS A 63 4.28 3.26 -10.11
C LYS A 63 5.57 3.96 -9.72
N LEU A 64 5.61 4.64 -8.58
CA LEU A 64 6.81 5.37 -8.14
C LEU A 64 7.47 4.74 -6.93
N VAL A 65 6.68 4.21 -5.98
CA VAL A 65 7.24 3.69 -4.72
C VAL A 65 7.46 2.18 -4.79
N CYS A 66 6.46 1.41 -5.24
CA CYS A 66 6.55 -0.05 -5.26
C CYS A 66 7.56 -0.59 -6.27
N THR A 67 7.81 0.12 -7.37
CA THR A 67 8.81 -0.21 -8.40
C THR A 67 10.24 -0.20 -7.87
N ASP A 68 10.52 0.73 -6.95
CA ASP A 68 11.85 0.93 -6.36
C ASP A 68 11.96 0.32 -4.94
N CYS A 69 10.91 -0.36 -4.49
CA CYS A 69 10.87 -0.98 -3.16
C CYS A 69 11.59 -2.34 -3.15
N TYR A 70 12.20 -2.70 -2.02
CA TYR A 70 12.82 -4.02 -1.79
C TYR A 70 11.89 -5.21 -2.11
N TYR A 71 10.58 -5.03 -1.93
CA TYR A 71 9.57 -6.06 -2.19
C TYR A 71 9.02 -6.02 -3.63
N TYR A 72 9.66 -5.34 -4.56
CA TYR A 72 9.30 -5.40 -5.98
C TYR A 72 9.34 -6.86 -6.48
N ASP A 73 8.29 -7.30 -7.17
CA ASP A 73 8.02 -8.69 -7.57
C ASP A 73 7.83 -9.72 -6.43
N LYS A 74 7.87 -9.27 -5.17
CA LYS A 74 7.66 -10.08 -3.96
C LYS A 74 6.31 -9.80 -3.29
N TRP A 75 5.87 -10.74 -2.44
CA TRP A 75 4.66 -10.57 -1.63
C TRP A 75 4.93 -9.69 -0.41
N CYS A 76 4.73 -8.37 -0.54
CA CYS A 76 4.77 -7.44 0.60
C CYS A 76 3.51 -7.51 1.46
N CYS A 77 3.48 -6.78 2.60
CA CYS A 77 2.36 -6.77 3.54
C CYS A 77 1.00 -6.38 2.94
N THR A 78 1.00 -5.60 1.86
CA THR A 78 -0.20 -5.24 1.07
C THR A 78 -0.29 -6.00 -0.26
N GLY A 79 0.72 -6.78 -0.63
CA GLY A 79 0.81 -7.51 -1.90
C GLY A 79 1.05 -6.62 -3.13
N TRP A 80 1.28 -5.32 -2.95
CA TRP A 80 1.37 -4.38 -4.07
C TRP A 80 2.68 -4.48 -4.85
N GLY A 81 3.78 -4.91 -4.24
CA GLY A 81 5.07 -5.08 -4.93
C GLY A 81 5.00 -6.11 -6.07
N LYS A 82 4.23 -7.19 -5.87
CA LYS A 82 3.93 -8.17 -6.92
C LYS A 82 2.93 -7.64 -7.95
N LEU A 83 1.94 -6.87 -7.50
CA LEU A 83 0.95 -6.24 -8.38
C LEU A 83 1.54 -5.12 -9.26
N SER A 84 2.58 -4.42 -8.79
CA SER A 84 3.32 -3.42 -9.58
C SER A 84 4.28 -4.05 -10.59
N ALA A 85 4.74 -5.29 -10.36
CA ALA A 85 5.56 -6.01 -11.33
C ALA A 85 4.73 -6.59 -12.50
N LEU A 86 3.41 -6.77 -12.30
CA LEU A 86 2.50 -7.31 -13.32
C LEU A 86 1.97 -6.27 -14.31
N PHE A 87 2.08 -4.96 -14.01
CA PHE A 87 1.47 -3.86 -14.77
C PHE A 87 2.37 -2.62 -14.78
#